data_AF-A0A3F2UD03-F1
#
_entry.id   AF-A0A3F2UD03-F1
#
_cell.length_a   1.000
_cell.length_b   1.000
_cell.length_c   1.000
_cell.angle_alpha   90.00
_cell.angle_beta   90.00
_cell.angle_gamma   90.00
#
_symmetry.space_group_name_H-M   'P 1'
#
loop_
_entity.id
_entity.type
_entity.pdbx_description
1 polymer ?
#
loop_
_entity_poly.entity_id
_entity_poly.type
_entity_poly.pdbx_seq_one_letter_code
_entity_poly.pdbx_strand_id
1 'polypeptide(L)'
;MAVTWLNPEWGIDVSNTIGFTFNAENQATNYRTGNEFHWEGAITKQLTESFSAGLVGYYYKQLTADEAPPAIAAILGDFKGEIAGIGAQIGYNFHIGEAPVSTRLRYYHQFNATNHLEGDSVFLSLSLPLAVNR
;
A
#
# COMPACT_ATOMS: atom_id res chain seq x y z
N MET A 1 1.88 12.63 -3.28
CA MET A 1 0.64 13.42 -3.42
C MET A 1 -0.55 12.51 -3.17
N ALA A 2 -1.59 13.00 -2.49
CA ALA A 2 -2.80 12.24 -2.22
C ALA A 2 -4.03 13.12 -2.45
N VAL A 3 -5.08 12.54 -3.02
CA VAL A 3 -6.38 13.18 -3.26
C VAL A 3 -7.48 12.20 -2.86
N THR A 4 -8.46 12.72 -2.12
CA THR A 4 -9.66 11.99 -1.73
C THR A 4 -10.89 12.80 -2.13
N TRP A 5 -11.86 12.13 -2.75
CA TRP A 5 -13.18 12.64 -3.01
C TRP A 5 -14.20 11.83 -2.20
N LEU A 6 -14.97 12.52 -1.36
CA LEU A 6 -15.99 11.92 -0.52
C LEU A 6 -17.36 12.48 -0.90
N ASN A 7 -18.32 11.59 -1.15
CA ASN A 7 -19.73 11.92 -1.26
C ASN A 7 -20.48 11.32 -0.06
N PRO A 8 -20.84 12.13 0.96
CA PRO A 8 -21.54 11.64 2.15
C PRO A 8 -22.96 11.15 1.87
N GLU A 9 -23.68 11.77 0.94
CA GLU A 9 -25.06 11.38 0.57
C GLU A 9 -25.09 9.96 0.01
N TRP A 10 -24.09 9.63 -0.81
CA TRP A 10 -23.93 8.29 -1.36
C TRP A 10 -23.04 7.41 -0.49
N GLY A 11 -22.43 7.90 0.58
CA GLY A 11 -21.45 7.18 1.37
C GLY A 11 -20.30 6.59 0.55
N ILE A 12 -19.85 7.24 -0.53
CA ILE A 12 -18.76 6.76 -1.39
C ILE A 12 -17.52 7.62 -1.15
N ASP A 13 -16.38 6.97 -0.95
CA ASP A 13 -15.04 7.54 -0.90
C ASP A 13 -14.21 7.01 -2.06
N VAL A 14 -13.57 7.91 -2.80
CA VAL A 14 -12.57 7.57 -3.82
C VAL A 14 -11.27 8.25 -3.46
N SER A 15 -10.23 7.45 -3.23
CA SER A 15 -8.93 7.92 -2.77
C SER A 15 -7.83 7.45 -3.70
N ASN A 16 -6.89 8.34 -4.03
CA ASN A 16 -5.74 8.07 -4.89
C ASN A 16 -4.48 8.70 -4.30
N THR A 17 -3.38 7.96 -4.35
CA THR A 17 -2.06 8.40 -3.90
C THR A 17 -1.02 8.06 -4.96
N ILE A 18 -0.11 8.99 -5.22
CA ILE A 18 1.07 8.78 -6.06
C ILE A 18 2.30 9.26 -5.28
N GLY A 19 3.38 8.50 -5.33
CA GLY A 19 4.64 8.89 -4.72
C GLY A 19 5.86 8.41 -5.50
N PHE A 20 6.98 9.01 -5.14
CA PHE A 20 8.31 8.64 -5.61
C PHE A 20 9.21 8.46 -4.39
N THR A 21 9.99 7.38 -4.38
CA THR A 21 10.96 7.09 -3.32
C THR A 21 12.36 7.19 -3.89
N PHE A 22 13.23 7.89 -3.16
CA PHE A 22 14.66 7.97 -3.44
C PHE A 22 15.42 7.33 -2.29
N ASN A 23 16.21 6.31 -2.59
CA ASN A 23 16.91 5.51 -1.60
C ASN A 23 18.37 5.97 -1.45
N ALA A 24 18.85 6.02 -0.21
CA ALA A 24 20.27 6.19 0.08
C ALA A 24 21.01 4.85 0.03
N GLU A 25 22.32 4.89 -0.15
CA GLU A 25 23.15 3.70 -0.11
C GLU A 25 23.20 3.11 1.30
N ASN A 26 23.05 1.79 1.38
CA ASN A 26 23.33 1.03 2.58
C ASN A 26 24.83 0.73 2.68
N GLN A 27 25.54 1.49 3.52
CA GLN A 27 27.00 1.38 3.71
C GLN A 27 27.48 0.00 4.21
N ALA A 28 26.62 -0.81 4.81
CA ALA A 28 27.01 -2.15 5.27
C ALA A 28 27.12 -3.16 4.11
N THR A 29 26.43 -2.89 2.99
CA THR A 29 26.36 -3.79 1.82
C THR A 29 26.86 -3.14 0.53
N ASN A 30 27.12 -1.82 0.57
CA ASN A 30 27.40 -0.97 -0.60
C ASN A 30 26.34 -1.16 -1.70
N TYR A 31 25.07 -1.24 -1.28
CA TYR A 31 23.92 -1.45 -2.14
C TYR A 31 23.01 -0.23 -2.06
N ARG A 32 22.54 0.25 -3.21
CA ARG A 32 21.53 1.30 -3.30
C ARG A 32 20.38 0.81 -4.17
N THR A 33 19.21 0.76 -3.56
CA THR A 33 17.98 0.51 -4.30
C THR A 33 17.73 1.66 -5.29
N GLY A 34 17.29 1.35 -6.50
CA GLY A 34 16.90 2.36 -7.48
C GLY A 34 15.75 3.26 -7.01
N ASN A 35 15.47 4.30 -7.79
CA ASN A 35 14.35 5.20 -7.55
C ASN A 35 13.03 4.51 -7.89
N GLU A 36 12.00 4.76 -7.10
CA GLU A 36 10.75 4.02 -7.17
C GLU A 36 9.59 4.97 -7.45
N PHE A 37 8.61 4.47 -8.21
CA PHE A 37 7.30 5.06 -8.38
C PHE A 37 6.26 4.13 -7.78
N HIS A 38 5.30 4.70 -7.06
CA HIS A 38 4.16 3.95 -6.56
C HIS A 38 2.87 4.74 -6.69
N TRP A 39 1.82 4.04 -7.08
CA TRP A 39 0.44 4.53 -7.11
C TRP A 39 -0.43 3.59 -6.29
N GLU A 40 -1.37 4.15 -5.53
CA GLU A 40 -2.36 3.42 -4.75
C GLU A 40 -3.73 4.06 -4.99
N GLY A 41 -4.75 3.23 -5.14
CA GLY A 41 -6.13 3.65 -5.37
C GLY A 41 -7.11 2.83 -4.54
N ALA A 42 -8.20 3.47 -4.12
CA ALA A 42 -9.30 2.83 -3.41
C ALA A 42 -10.65 3.47 -3.77
N ILE A 43 -11.69 2.64 -3.85
CA ILE A 43 -13.09 3.05 -3.94
C ILE A 43 -13.83 2.32 -2.82
N THR A 44 -14.37 3.06 -1.86
CA THR A 44 -15.02 2.49 -0.66
C THR A 44 -16.43 3.00 -0.54
N LYS A 45 -17.36 2.10 -0.20
CA LYS A 45 -18.74 2.39 0.13
C LYS A 45 -18.96 2.15 1.63
N GLN A 46 -19.48 3.16 2.31
CA GLN A 46 -20.04 3.03 3.64
C GLN A 46 -21.41 2.35 3.53
N LEU A 47 -21.55 1.17 4.14
CA LEU A 47 -22.76 0.34 4.06
C LEU A 47 -23.65 0.54 5.28
N THR A 48 -23.05 0.76 6.45
CA THR A 48 -23.69 1.19 7.70
C THR A 48 -22.80 2.22 8.39
N GLU A 49 -23.18 2.81 9.51
CA GLU A 49 -22.29 3.73 10.25
C GLU A 49 -20.95 3.09 10.69
N SER A 50 -20.94 1.77 10.87
CA SER A 50 -19.79 1.02 11.39
C SER A 50 -19.12 0.12 10.36
N PHE A 51 -19.76 -0.19 9.23
CA PHE A 51 -19.24 -1.14 8.23
C PHE A 51 -19.07 -0.51 6.84
N SER A 52 -17.94 -0.80 6.20
CA SER A 52 -17.63 -0.39 4.84
C SER A 52 -17.01 -1.51 4.02
N ALA A 53 -17.16 -1.42 2.71
CA ALA A 53 -16.55 -2.35 1.76
C ALA A 53 -16.10 -1.61 0.51
N GLY A 54 -15.09 -2.11 -0.19
CA GLY A 54 -14.54 -1.40 -1.34
C GLY A 54 -13.59 -2.23 -2.19
N LEU A 55 -13.15 -1.60 -3.28
CA LEU A 55 -12.08 -2.08 -4.13
C LEU A 55 -10.80 -1.31 -3.83
N VAL A 56 -9.67 -1.99 -3.96
CA VAL A 56 -8.34 -1.43 -3.75
C VAL A 56 -7.43 -1.87 -4.87
N GLY A 57 -6.44 -1.05 -5.20
CA GLY A 57 -5.42 -1.40 -6.16
C GLY A 57 -4.16 -0.58 -5.95
N TYR A 58 -3.06 -1.08 -6.48
CA TYR A 58 -1.80 -0.36 -6.48
C TYR A 58 -0.95 -0.77 -7.68
N TYR A 59 0.02 0.07 -8.00
CA TYR A 59 1.05 -0.20 -9.00
C TYR A 59 2.38 0.31 -8.47
N TYR A 60 3.39 -0.53 -8.57
CA TYR A 60 4.76 -0.23 -8.17
C TYR A 60 5.68 -0.44 -9.37
N LYS A 61 6.60 0.51 -9.59
CA LYS A 61 7.62 0.40 -10.62
C LYS A 61 8.90 1.07 -10.17
N GLN A 62 9.99 0.34 -10.26
CA GLN A 62 11.32 0.88 -10.09
C GLN A 62 11.78 1.55 -11.40
N LEU A 63 12.11 2.84 -11.31
CA LEU A 63 12.45 3.69 -12.44
C LEU A 63 13.92 3.56 -12.83
N THR A 64 14.80 3.28 -11.88
CA THR A 64 16.23 3.06 -12.11
C THR A 64 16.65 1.71 -11.57
N ALA A 65 17.74 1.17 -12.09
CA ALA A 65 18.32 -0.09 -11.61
C ALA A 65 18.80 0.05 -10.16
N ASP A 66 18.91 -1.08 -9.49
CA ASP A 66 19.73 -1.17 -8.29
C ASP A 66 21.22 -1.00 -8.60
N GLU A 67 21.92 -0.33 -7.70
CA GLU A 67 23.37 -0.22 -7.71
C GLU A 67 23.95 -1.15 -6.65
N ALA A 68 24.81 -2.06 -7.07
CA ALA A 68 25.39 -3.09 -6.22
C ALA A 68 26.90 -3.21 -6.48
N PRO A 69 27.67 -3.83 -5.55
CA PRO A 69 29.07 -4.14 -5.77
C PRO A 69 29.29 -4.98 -7.03
N PRO A 70 30.44 -4.89 -7.72
CA PRO A 70 30.66 -5.52 -9.03
C PRO A 70 30.35 -7.02 -9.08
N ALA A 71 30.70 -7.76 -8.01
CA ALA A 71 30.43 -9.19 -7.92
C ALA A 71 28.92 -9.52 -7.88
N ILE A 72 28.12 -8.65 -7.27
CA ILE A 72 26.66 -8.80 -7.17
C ILE A 72 25.97 -8.23 -8.43
N ALA A 73 26.44 -7.08 -8.92
CA ALA A 73 25.93 -6.47 -10.15
C ALA A 73 26.09 -7.38 -11.37
N ALA A 74 27.17 -8.17 -11.44
CA ALA A 74 27.37 -9.17 -12.49
C ALA A 74 26.31 -10.28 -12.50
N ILE A 75 25.63 -10.52 -11.37
CA ILE A 75 24.58 -11.53 -11.21
C ILE A 75 23.20 -10.90 -11.43
N LEU A 76 22.95 -9.73 -10.82
CA LEU A 76 21.64 -9.09 -10.82
C LEU A 76 21.32 -8.29 -12.10
N GLY A 77 22.34 -7.75 -12.78
CA GLY A 77 22.15 -6.91 -13.96
C GLY A 77 21.32 -5.64 -13.67
N ASP A 78 20.54 -5.20 -14.66
CA ASP A 78 19.59 -4.08 -14.54
C ASP A 78 18.35 -4.52 -13.72
N PHE A 79 18.53 -4.68 -12.41
CA PHE A 79 17.49 -5.16 -11.51
C PHE A 79 16.49 -4.03 -11.24
N LYS A 80 15.34 -4.10 -11.94
CA LYS A 80 14.18 -3.23 -11.74
C LYS A 80 12.96 -4.07 -11.39
N GLY A 81 12.34 -3.74 -10.26
CA GLY A 81 11.08 -4.34 -9.83
C GLY A 81 9.86 -3.65 -10.46
N GLU A 82 8.84 -4.43 -10.82
CA GLU A 82 7.53 -3.91 -11.23
C GLU A 82 6.44 -4.87 -10.75
N ILE A 83 5.30 -4.36 -10.27
CA ILE A 83 4.13 -5.17 -9.95
C ILE A 83 2.85 -4.35 -9.91
N ALA A 84 1.73 -4.94 -10.29
CA ALA A 84 0.39 -4.41 -10.07
C ALA A 84 -0.38 -5.27 -9.08
N GLY A 85 -1.29 -4.67 -8.32
CA GLY A 85 -2.20 -5.39 -7.45
C GLY A 85 -3.61 -4.82 -7.53
N ILE A 86 -4.61 -5.71 -7.49
CA ILE A 86 -6.02 -5.34 -7.38
C ILE A 86 -6.71 -6.25 -6.37
N GLY A 87 -7.70 -5.74 -5.66
CA GLY A 87 -8.51 -6.58 -4.80
C GLY A 87 -9.59 -5.79 -4.08
N ALA A 88 -9.94 -6.30 -2.89
CA ALA A 88 -11.08 -5.83 -2.13
C ALA A 88 -10.69 -5.52 -0.69
N GLN A 89 -11.50 -4.67 -0.07
CA GLN A 89 -11.35 -4.34 1.33
C GLN A 89 -12.69 -4.31 2.06
N ILE A 90 -12.64 -4.62 3.35
CA ILE A 90 -13.74 -4.36 4.29
C ILE A 90 -13.20 -3.61 5.50
N GLY A 91 -14.01 -2.71 6.03
CA GLY A 91 -13.73 -1.94 7.22
C GLY A 91 -14.82 -2.13 8.27
N TYR A 92 -14.42 -2.26 9.52
CA TYR A 92 -15.35 -2.31 10.64
C TYR A 92 -14.86 -1.45 11.80
N ASN A 93 -15.69 -0.51 12.22
CA ASN A 93 -15.45 0.39 13.34
C ASN A 93 -16.33 0.01 14.52
N PHE A 94 -15.74 -0.12 15.70
CA PHE A 94 -16.45 -0.45 16.94
C PHE A 94 -15.78 0.23 18.13
N HIS A 95 -16.39 0.14 19.31
CA HIS A 95 -15.83 0.68 20.55
C HIS A 95 -15.45 -0.45 21.50
N ILE A 96 -14.30 -0.31 22.18
CA ILE A 96 -13.92 -1.12 23.34
C ILE A 96 -13.99 -0.20 24.56
N GLY A 97 -15.09 -0.30 25.33
CA GLY A 97 -15.41 0.73 26.33
C GLY A 97 -15.66 2.07 25.63
N GLU A 98 -14.89 3.09 26.01
CA GLU A 98 -14.93 4.42 25.36
C GLU A 98 -13.93 4.56 24.20
N ALA A 99 -13.06 3.57 23.98
CA ALA A 99 -12.02 3.65 22.95
C ALA A 99 -12.60 3.29 21.57
N PRO A 100 -12.64 4.22 20.59
CA PRO A 100 -12.96 3.87 19.22
C PRO A 100 -11.83 3.04 18.61
N VAL A 101 -12.20 1.95 17.92
CA VAL A 101 -11.29 1.06 17.21
C VAL A 101 -11.73 0.97 15.75
N SER A 102 -10.80 1.18 14.83
CA SER A 102 -11.01 0.96 13.41
C SER A 102 -10.23 -0.24 12.94
N THR A 103 -10.91 -1.15 12.24
CA THR A 103 -10.31 -2.37 11.70
C THR A 103 -10.54 -2.42 10.20
N ARG A 104 -9.54 -2.88 9.46
CA ARG A 104 -9.62 -3.02 8.01
C ARG A 104 -8.91 -4.28 7.56
N LEU A 105 -9.61 -5.10 6.78
CA LEU A 105 -9.06 -6.25 6.09
C LEU A 105 -8.96 -5.90 4.60
N ARG A 106 -7.77 -6.09 4.02
CA ARG A 106 -7.51 -5.91 2.59
C ARG A 106 -6.97 -7.20 2.02
N TYR A 107 -7.47 -7.57 0.85
CA TYR A 107 -6.95 -8.66 0.03
C TYR A 107 -6.50 -8.06 -1.31
N TYR A 108 -5.35 -8.51 -1.80
CA TYR A 108 -4.83 -8.17 -3.11
C TYR A 108 -4.42 -9.43 -3.85
N HIS A 109 -4.88 -9.54 -5.09
CA HIS A 109 -4.26 -10.39 -6.09
C HIS A 109 -3.22 -9.55 -6.84
N GLN A 110 -1.97 -10.00 -6.84
CA GLN A 110 -0.83 -9.32 -7.41
C GLN A 110 -0.44 -10.02 -8.70
N PHE A 111 -0.21 -9.25 -9.76
CA PHE A 111 -0.01 -9.75 -11.13
C PHE A 111 0.96 -8.87 -11.91
N ASN A 112 1.42 -9.36 -13.06
CA ASN A 112 2.36 -8.67 -13.95
C ASN A 112 3.66 -8.27 -13.23
N ALA A 113 4.20 -9.22 -12.45
CA ALA A 113 5.38 -9.00 -11.65
C ALA A 113 6.67 -9.18 -12.48
N THR A 114 7.60 -8.23 -12.38
CA THR A 114 8.98 -8.36 -12.87
C THR A 114 9.92 -8.16 -11.70
N ASN A 115 10.84 -9.10 -11.46
CA ASN A 115 11.74 -9.06 -10.29
C ASN A 115 11.02 -8.79 -8.95
N HIS A 116 9.77 -9.24 -8.85
CA HIS A 116 8.89 -9.07 -7.71
C HIS A 116 8.09 -10.37 -7.48
N LEU A 117 7.60 -10.57 -6.26
CA LEU A 117 6.75 -11.71 -5.91
C LEU A 117 5.32 -11.48 -6.40
N GLU A 118 4.83 -12.39 -7.25
CA GLU A 118 3.43 -12.50 -7.69
C GLU A 118 2.65 -13.43 -6.75
N GLY A 119 1.35 -13.18 -6.56
CA GLY A 119 0.51 -14.01 -5.71
C GLY A 119 -0.58 -13.24 -4.97
N ASP A 120 -0.95 -13.74 -3.81
CA ASP A 120 -2.05 -13.21 -3.01
C ASP A 120 -1.55 -12.69 -1.67
N SER A 121 -1.97 -11.47 -1.32
CA SER A 121 -1.59 -10.81 -0.07
C SER A 121 -2.83 -10.40 0.73
N VAL A 122 -2.81 -10.68 2.03
CA VAL A 122 -3.87 -10.27 2.98
C VAL A 122 -3.26 -9.39 4.05
N PHE A 123 -3.87 -8.23 4.29
CA PHE A 123 -3.45 -7.27 5.30
C PHE A 123 -4.58 -7.01 6.30
N LEU A 124 -4.27 -7.14 7.58
CA LEU A 124 -5.12 -6.68 8.68
C LEU A 124 -4.52 -5.40 9.25
N SER A 125 -5.32 -4.34 9.31
CA SER A 125 -4.94 -3.06 9.90
C SER A 125 -5.87 -2.74 11.07
N LEU A 126 -5.27 -2.37 12.20
CA LEU A 126 -5.96 -1.99 13.43
C LEU A 126 -5.48 -0.59 13.81
N SER A 127 -6.41 0.32 14.11
CA SER A 127 -6.13 1.65 14.62
C SER A 127 -6.91 1.88 15.90
N LEU A 128 -6.19 2.28 16.95
CA LEU A 128 -6.71 2.53 18.28
C LEU A 128 -5.98 3.73 18.90
N PRO A 129 -6.66 4.57 19.70
CA PRO A 129 -6.03 5.68 20.41
C PRO A 129 -5.10 5.17 21.51
N LEU A 130 -3.97 5.86 21.72
CA LEU A 130 -3.01 5.53 22.79
C LEU A 130 -3.55 5.88 24.19
N ALA A 131 -4.42 6.88 24.28
CA ALA A 131 -5.13 7.25 25.50
C ALA A 131 -6.51 7.78 25.13
N VAL A 132 -7.50 7.46 25.96
CA VAL A 132 -8.83 8.04 25.89
C VAL A 132 -8.93 8.98 27.09
N ASN A 133 -8.81 10.29 26.86
CA ASN A 133 -9.02 11.26 27.92
C ASN A 133 -10.50 11.24 28.28
N ARG A 134 -10.77 10.99 29.57
CA ARG A 134 -12.10 11.09 30.17
C ARG A 134 -12.50 12.55 30.39
#